data_AF-A0A349EGU6-F1
#
_entry.id   AF-A0A349EGU6-F1
#
_cell.length_a   1.000
_cell.length_b   1.000
_cell.length_c   1.000
_cell.angle_alpha   90.00
_cell.angle_beta   90.00
_cell.angle_gamma   90.00
#
_symmetry.space_group_name_H-M   'P 1'
#
loop_
_entity.id
_entity.type
_entity.pdbx_description
1 polymer ?
#
loop_
_entity_poly.entity_id
_entity_poly.type
_entity_poly.pdbx_seq_one_letter_code
_entity_poly.pdbx_strand_id
1 'polypeptide(L)'
;MIIGETVPGSQHDYSLLKEELDPKTDWFASTEASVDLGYQGIKKDYSSAEHIHIPHKKPRKSKKNPDPQLTRKQKRENRRIGRVRVLVE
;
A
#
# COMPACT_ATOMS: atom_id res chain seq x y z
N MET A 1 15.86 18.51 19.22
CA MET A 1 16.57 17.78 18.15
C MET A 1 15.52 17.38 17.13
N ILE A 2 15.47 18.05 15.99
CA ILE A 2 14.49 17.80 14.92
C ILE A 2 15.15 16.81 13.97
N ILE A 3 14.51 15.66 13.77
CA ILE A 3 15.01 14.55 12.96
C ILE A 3 14.29 14.62 11.62
N GLY A 4 15.00 14.99 10.56
CA GLY A 4 14.54 14.90 9.16
C GLY A 4 14.50 16.24 8.42
N GLU A 5 15.15 16.29 7.25
CA GLU A 5 15.09 17.42 6.32
C GLU A 5 13.65 17.64 5.84
N THR A 6 13.19 18.89 5.87
CA THR A 6 11.90 19.31 5.30
C THR A 6 11.91 19.13 3.79
N VAL A 7 11.43 17.98 3.31
CA VAL A 7 11.10 17.80 1.89
C VAL A 7 9.89 18.68 1.53
N PRO A 8 9.84 19.28 0.34
CA PRO A 8 8.67 20.03 -0.11
C PRO A 8 7.46 19.09 -0.06
N GLY A 9 6.35 19.53 0.56
CA GLY A 9 5.13 18.74 0.78
C GLY A 9 4.40 18.27 -0.48
N SER A 10 5.05 18.33 -1.65
CA SER A 10 4.62 17.80 -2.93
C SER A 10 5.31 16.47 -3.31
N GLN A 11 6.30 16.00 -2.55
CA GLN A 11 6.89 14.69 -2.81
C GLN A 11 6.00 13.63 -2.15
N HIS A 12 5.26 12.88 -2.98
CA HIS A 12 4.40 11.81 -2.49
C HIS A 12 5.26 10.75 -1.79
N ASP A 13 4.78 10.18 -0.68
CA ASP A 13 5.49 9.12 0.06
C ASP A 13 5.90 7.93 -0.82
N TYR A 14 5.15 7.72 -1.92
CA TYR A 14 5.47 6.69 -2.89
C TYR A 14 6.67 7.02 -3.78
N SER A 15 6.97 8.29 -4.03
CA SER A 15 8.18 8.69 -4.76
C SER A 15 9.43 8.43 -3.93
N LEU A 16 9.40 8.78 -2.64
CA LEU A 16 10.48 8.49 -1.70
C LEU A 16 10.70 6.98 -1.57
N LEU A 17 9.63 6.20 -1.44
CA LEU A 17 9.73 4.73 -1.39
C LEU A 17 10.39 4.15 -2.65
N LYS A 18 10.19 4.75 -3.84
CA LYS A 18 10.85 4.30 -5.06
C LYS A 18 12.33 4.68 -5.14
N GLU A 19 12.74 5.73 -4.44
CA GLU A 19 14.16 6.08 -4.29
C GLU A 19 14.86 5.13 -3.31
N GLU A 20 14.19 4.77 -2.20
CA GLU A 20 14.72 3.83 -1.19
C GLU A 20 14.70 2.37 -1.67
N LEU A 21 13.63 1.97 -2.34
CA LEU A 21 13.44 0.63 -2.91
C LEU A 21 13.37 0.75 -4.42
N ASP A 22 14.52 0.73 -5.11
CA ASP A 22 14.53 0.83 -6.58
C ASP A 22 13.59 -0.22 -7.20
N PRO A 23 12.55 0.19 -7.97
CA PRO A 23 11.60 -0.72 -8.62
C PRO A 23 12.25 -1.75 -9.56
N LYS A 24 13.49 -1.51 -10.01
CA LYS A 24 14.25 -2.45 -10.84
C LYS A 24 14.76 -3.66 -10.06
N THR A 25 14.87 -3.54 -8.74
CA THR A 25 15.32 -4.63 -7.86
C THR A 25 14.11 -5.38 -7.33
N ASP A 26 14.21 -6.71 -7.31
CA ASP A 26 13.11 -7.57 -6.86
C ASP A 26 13.09 -7.71 -5.34
N TRP A 27 12.85 -6.59 -4.65
CA TRP A 27 12.84 -6.49 -3.19
C TRP A 27 11.87 -7.47 -2.50
N PHE A 28 10.81 -7.86 -3.20
CA PHE A 28 9.74 -8.69 -2.66
C PHE A 28 9.77 -10.13 -3.19
N ALA A 29 10.85 -10.57 -3.86
CA ALA A 29 10.98 -11.94 -4.36
C ALA A 29 10.82 -12.99 -3.27
N SER A 30 11.36 -12.71 -2.08
CA SER A 30 11.42 -13.63 -0.94
C SER A 30 10.77 -13.07 0.34
N THR A 31 10.16 -11.88 0.26
CA THR A 31 9.62 -11.17 1.42
C THR A 31 8.20 -10.70 1.12
N GLU A 32 7.28 -10.98 2.03
CA GLU A 32 5.92 -10.43 1.98
C GLU A 32 5.89 -9.00 2.55
N ALA A 33 5.29 -8.07 1.82
CA ALA A 33 5.16 -6.67 2.25
C ALA A 33 3.70 -6.26 2.35
N SER A 34 3.31 -5.58 3.41
CA SER A 34 1.96 -5.05 3.60
C SER A 34 1.97 -3.52 3.60
N VAL A 35 1.44 -2.90 2.55
CA VAL A 35 1.50 -1.43 2.37
C VAL A 35 0.12 -0.76 2.42
N ASP A 36 0.12 0.57 2.49
CA ASP A 36 -1.09 1.40 2.54
C ASP A 36 -1.79 1.63 1.22
N LEU A 37 -3.05 2.08 1.31
CA LEU A 37 -3.85 2.44 0.13
C LEU A 37 -3.23 3.58 -0.70
N GLY A 38 -2.28 4.35 -0.14
CA GLY A 38 -1.50 5.35 -0.86
C GLY A 38 -0.49 4.74 -1.83
N TYR A 39 -0.07 3.49 -1.61
CA TYR A 39 0.97 2.80 -2.37
C TYR A 39 0.39 1.91 -3.48
N GLN A 40 -0.79 2.22 -4.01
CA GLN A 40 -1.43 1.40 -5.05
C GLN A 40 -0.57 1.22 -6.32
N GLY A 41 0.35 2.16 -6.58
CA GLY A 41 1.31 2.06 -7.68
C GLY A 41 2.32 0.92 -7.52
N ILE A 42 2.60 0.47 -6.29
CA ILE A 42 3.67 -0.51 -6.01
C ILE A 42 3.44 -1.85 -6.73
N LYS A 43 2.17 -2.25 -6.88
CA LYS A 43 1.81 -3.48 -7.60
C LYS A 43 2.05 -3.42 -9.10
N LYS A 44 2.24 -2.22 -9.65
CA LYS A 44 2.53 -2.02 -11.07
C LYS A 44 4.02 -1.81 -11.30
N ASP A 45 4.67 -1.13 -10.38
CA ASP A 45 6.07 -0.73 -10.56
C ASP A 45 7.07 -1.83 -10.15
N TYR A 46 6.68 -2.79 -9.29
CA TYR A 46 7.56 -3.87 -8.80
C TYR A 46 7.14 -5.25 -9.35
N SER A 47 8.13 -6.08 -9.67
CA SER A 47 7.95 -7.39 -10.32
C SER A 47 7.18 -8.41 -9.46
N SER A 48 7.49 -8.51 -8.16
CA SER A 48 6.85 -9.46 -7.22
C SER A 48 5.59 -8.91 -6.56
N ALA A 49 4.64 -8.42 -7.37
CA ALA A 49 3.42 -7.77 -6.89
C ALA A 49 2.47 -8.71 -6.12
N GLU A 50 2.60 -10.02 -6.29
CA GLU A 50 1.87 -11.05 -5.55
C GLU A 50 2.22 -11.10 -4.06
N HIS A 51 3.47 -10.80 -3.71
CA HIS A 51 3.95 -10.76 -2.32
C HIS A 51 3.66 -9.42 -1.63
N ILE A 52 3.06 -8.48 -2.37
CA ILE A 52 2.65 -7.19 -1.84
C ILE A 52 1.15 -7.21 -1.54
N HIS A 53 0.82 -7.08 -0.26
CA HIS A 53 -0.54 -7.04 0.24
C HIS A 53 -0.99 -5.60 0.46
N ILE A 54 -2.07 -5.22 -0.21
CA ILE A 54 -2.71 -3.90 -0.07
C ILE A 54 -4.15 -4.13 0.34
N PRO A 55 -4.66 -3.43 1.38
CA PRO A 55 -6.07 -3.47 1.71
C PRO A 55 -6.95 -3.15 0.49
N HIS A 56 -8.12 -3.77 0.41
CA HIS A 56 -9.12 -3.42 -0.58
C HIS A 56 -9.66 -2.02 -0.31
N LYS A 57 -9.53 -1.15 -1.32
CA LYS A 57 -10.12 0.19 -1.32
C LYS A 57 -11.63 0.10 -1.50
N LYS A 58 -12.37 0.88 -0.71
CA LYS A 58 -13.81 1.07 -0.91
C LYS A 58 -14.05 1.64 -2.32
N PRO A 59 -14.92 1.02 -3.15
CA PRO A 59 -15.24 1.57 -4.46
C PRO A 59 -15.72 3.01 -4.36
N ARG A 60 -15.45 3.82 -5.38
CA ARG A 60 -15.96 5.20 -5.41
C ARG A 60 -17.48 5.19 -5.56
N LYS A 61 -18.13 6.12 -4.88
CA LYS A 61 -19.56 6.38 -5.05
C LYS A 61 -19.80 6.83 -6.49
N SER A 62 -20.81 6.24 -7.13
CA SER A 62 -21.20 6.61 -8.49
C SER A 62 -22.73 6.61 -8.61
N LYS A 63 -23.27 7.20 -9.69
CA LYS A 63 -24.71 7.14 -9.95
C LYS A 63 -25.25 5.71 -10.01
N LYS A 64 -24.43 4.76 -10.51
CA LYS A 64 -24.77 3.32 -10.60
C LYS A 64 -24.52 2.54 -9.30
N ASN A 65 -23.74 3.10 -8.37
CA ASN A 65 -23.46 2.50 -7.07
C ASN A 65 -23.46 3.61 -6.00
N PRO A 66 -24.65 4.01 -5.53
CA PRO A 66 -24.82 5.15 -4.64
C PRO A 66 -24.33 4.89 -3.20
N ASP A 67 -24.30 3.62 -2.77
CA ASP A 67 -23.72 3.20 -1.49
C ASP A 67 -22.71 2.06 -1.73
N PRO A 68 -21.49 2.37 -2.20
CA PRO A 68 -20.48 1.36 -2.38
C PRO A 68 -20.10 0.81 -1.02
N GLN A 69 -20.05 -0.52 -0.87
CA GLN A 69 -19.55 -1.15 0.35
C GLN A 69 -18.49 -2.19 0.01
N LEU A 70 -17.55 -2.38 0.92
CA LEU A 70 -16.65 -3.53 0.86
C LEU A 70 -17.48 -4.80 1.15
N THR A 71 -17.24 -5.83 0.35
CA THR A 71 -17.86 -7.14 0.58
C THR A 71 -17.37 -7.73 1.90
N ARG A 72 -18.10 -8.71 2.44
CA ARG A 72 -17.68 -9.43 3.67
C ARG A 72 -16.30 -10.08 3.50
N LYS A 73 -15.99 -10.57 2.29
CA LYS A 73 -14.68 -11.15 1.96
C LYS A 73 -13.57 -10.10 2.03
N GLN A 74 -13.76 -8.96 1.34
CA GLN A 74 -12.80 -7.85 1.36
C GLN A 74 -12.57 -7.29 2.78
N LYS A 75 -13.63 -7.19 3.59
CA LYS A 75 -13.49 -6.78 5.00
C LYS A 75 -12.64 -7.77 5.81
N ARG A 76 -12.78 -9.07 5.56
CA ARG A 76 -11.98 -10.12 6.21
C ARG A 76 -10.51 -10.04 5.77
N GLU A 77 -10.26 -9.85 4.48
CA GLU A 77 -8.91 -9.68 3.92
C GLU A 77 -8.23 -8.42 4.49
N ASN A 78 -8.92 -7.28 4.52
CA ASN A 78 -8.40 -6.06 5.14
C ASN A 78 -8.07 -6.26 6.63
N ARG A 79 -8.89 -7.03 7.37
CA ARG A 79 -8.61 -7.34 8.78
C ARG A 79 -7.37 -8.24 8.93
N ARG A 80 -7.13 -9.17 8.01
CA ARG A 80 -5.91 -10.00 8.01
C ARG A 80 -4.66 -9.14 7.76
N ILE A 81 -4.69 -8.30 6.72
CA ILE A 81 -3.60 -7.38 6.39
C ILE A 81 -3.33 -6.40 7.54
N GLY A 82 -4.40 -5.86 8.15
CA GLY A 82 -4.27 -4.95 9.29
C GLY A 82 -3.67 -5.58 10.55
N ARG A 83 -3.75 -6.90 10.73
CA ARG A 83 -3.09 -7.60 11.86
C ARG A 83 -1.58 -7.72 11.64
N VAL A 84 -1.14 -7.95 10.40
CA VAL A 84 0.29 -8.07 10.06
C VAL A 84 1.02 -6.74 10.27
N ARG A 85 0.35 -5.61 10.08
CA ARG A 85 0.90 -4.27 10.36
C ARG A 85 1.27 -4.00 11.83
N VAL A 86 0.75 -4.80 12.77
CA VAL A 86 0.97 -4.60 14.22
C VAL A 86 2.12 -5.48 14.72
N LEU A 87 3.08 -5.81 13.86
CA LEU A 87 4.38 -6.36 14.24
C LEU A 87 5.44 -5.29 13.94
N VAL A 88 5.54 -4.34 14.85
CA VAL A 88 6.77 -3.58 15.08
C VAL A 88 7.15 -3.99 16.51
N GLU A 89 8.09 -4.92 16.63
CA GLU A 89 8.81 -5.16 17.90
C GLU A 89 9.90 -4.10 18.07
#